data_AF-D4JZS2-F1
#
_entry.id   AF-D4JZS2-F1
#
_cell.length_a   1.000
_cell.length_b   1.000
_cell.length_c   1.000
_cell.angle_alpha   90.00
_cell.angle_beta   90.00
_cell.angle_gamma   90.00
#
_symmetry.space_group_name_H-M   'P 1'
#
loop_
_entity.id
_entity.type
_entity.pdbx_description
1 polymer ?
#
loop_
_entity_poly.entity_id
_entity_poly.type
_entity_poly.pdbx_seq_one_letter_code
_entity_poly.pdbx_strand_id
1 'polypeptide(L)'
;MAAFSALKKKKVKVSAFSSYFPSEIIGVHYIGTKKQIESIPSEQYIKSLNSYIFTTAIQEMADVVLIDLPDGFIPYNHLSTADFGVCAYKIMQAIPPDCLILSTSIDCMDIDFTKRMNSLFEYRFGKRPSKIVFENSIVNYLDVGRGGGMKKLIIPPKDIQKYASKCVDNSLFISDTDIETQIYSVIINELGA
;
A
#
# COMPACT_ATOMS: atom_id res chain seq x y z
N MET A 1 0.33 8.53 -1.18
CA MET A 1 0.66 9.96 -1.44
C MET A 1 2.14 10.25 -1.64
N ALA A 2 3.04 9.87 -0.73
CA ALA A 2 4.48 10.14 -0.88
C ALA A 2 5.07 9.56 -2.19
N ALA A 3 4.71 8.31 -2.55
CA ALA A 3 5.10 7.69 -3.81
C ALA A 3 4.71 8.52 -5.05
N PHE A 4 3.47 8.97 -5.11
CA PHE A 4 2.97 9.79 -6.22
C PHE A 4 3.73 11.12 -6.33
N SER A 5 3.88 11.83 -5.20
CA SER A 5 4.66 13.08 -5.15
C SER A 5 6.09 12.88 -5.63
N ALA A 6 6.75 11.80 -5.18
CA ALA A 6 8.13 11.49 -5.55
C ALA A 6 8.30 11.24 -7.06
N LEU A 7 7.40 10.44 -7.66
CA LEU A 7 7.39 10.18 -9.10
C LEU A 7 7.13 11.47 -9.91
N LYS A 8 6.18 12.30 -9.48
CA LYS A 8 5.87 13.59 -10.12
C LYS A 8 7.05 14.56 -10.06
N LYS A 9 7.75 14.66 -8.92
CA LYS A 9 8.96 15.50 -8.77
C LYS A 9 10.08 15.08 -9.73
N LYS A 10 10.17 13.79 -10.05
CA LYS A 10 11.11 13.23 -11.02
C LYS A 10 10.58 13.26 -12.47
N LYS A 11 9.43 13.90 -12.70
CA LYS A 11 8.78 14.07 -14.02
C LYS A 11 8.39 12.74 -14.69
N VAL A 12 8.21 11.68 -13.92
CA VAL A 12 7.63 10.42 -14.43
C VAL A 12 6.15 10.66 -14.73
N LYS A 13 5.66 10.19 -15.89
CA LYS A 13 4.22 10.24 -16.19
C LYS A 13 3.53 9.13 -15.42
N VAL A 14 2.80 9.49 -14.38
CA VAL A 14 2.15 8.54 -13.49
C VAL A 14 0.64 8.72 -13.51
N SER A 15 -0.08 7.64 -13.81
CA SER A 15 -1.52 7.54 -13.52
C SER A 15 -1.66 6.89 -12.15
N ALA A 16 -2.15 7.63 -11.16
CA ALA A 16 -2.29 7.15 -9.80
C ALA A 16 -3.76 6.94 -9.43
N PHE A 17 -4.04 5.90 -8.65
CA PHE A 17 -5.38 5.48 -8.26
C PHE A 17 -5.46 5.24 -6.75
N SER A 18 -6.53 5.69 -6.09
CA SER A 18 -6.76 5.48 -4.65
C SER A 18 -8.24 5.44 -4.30
N SER A 19 -8.59 4.80 -3.18
CA SER A 19 -9.93 4.83 -2.60
C SER A 19 -10.18 6.08 -1.73
N TYR A 20 -9.20 6.98 -1.60
CA TYR A 20 -9.30 8.18 -0.78
C TYR A 20 -9.76 9.37 -1.62
N PHE A 21 -11.07 9.64 -1.67
CA PHE A 21 -11.67 10.68 -2.54
C PHE A 21 -10.93 12.03 -2.60
N PRO A 22 -10.44 12.63 -1.49
CA PRO A 22 -9.70 13.90 -1.57
C PRO A 22 -8.40 13.84 -2.39
N SER A 23 -7.92 12.65 -2.76
CA SER A 23 -6.76 12.45 -3.63
C SER A 23 -6.96 13.00 -5.04
N GLU A 24 -8.21 13.12 -5.52
CA GLU A 24 -8.50 13.67 -6.85
C GLU A 24 -8.02 15.11 -7.00
N ILE A 25 -8.02 15.89 -5.92
CA ILE A 25 -7.57 17.30 -5.89
C ILE A 25 -6.10 17.42 -6.31
N ILE A 26 -5.29 16.38 -6.05
CA ILE A 26 -3.88 16.35 -6.42
C ILE A 26 -3.62 15.51 -7.68
N GLY A 27 -4.66 15.07 -8.39
CA GLY A 27 -4.54 14.30 -9.63
C GLY A 27 -4.36 12.79 -9.44
N VAL A 28 -4.86 12.23 -8.32
CA VAL A 28 -4.94 10.79 -8.09
C VAL A 28 -6.40 10.35 -8.27
N HIS A 29 -6.64 9.50 -9.27
CA HIS A 29 -7.96 9.00 -9.66
C HIS A 29 -8.65 8.17 -8.58
N TYR A 30 -9.95 8.35 -8.43
CA TYR A 30 -10.73 7.66 -7.42
C TYR A 30 -11.30 6.33 -7.91
N ILE A 31 -11.10 5.24 -7.15
CA ILE A 31 -11.56 3.87 -7.52
C ILE A 31 -12.76 3.38 -6.71
N GLY A 32 -13.37 4.26 -5.92
CA GLY A 32 -14.50 3.94 -5.05
C GLY A 32 -14.11 3.74 -3.58
N THR A 33 -15.08 4.00 -2.69
CA THR A 33 -14.98 3.66 -1.28
C THR A 33 -15.15 2.15 -1.12
N LYS A 34 -14.63 1.60 -0.03
CA LYS A 34 -14.92 0.23 0.42
C LYS A 34 -16.39 -0.18 0.25
N LYS A 35 -17.32 0.63 0.75
CA LYS A 35 -18.76 0.37 0.66
C LYS A 35 -19.25 0.28 -0.80
N GLN A 36 -18.73 1.13 -1.69
CA GLN A 36 -19.07 1.09 -3.12
C GLN A 36 -18.48 -0.16 -3.79
N ILE A 37 -17.23 -0.49 -3.51
CA ILE A 37 -16.53 -1.68 -4.04
C ILE A 37 -17.26 -2.96 -3.63
N GLU A 38 -17.73 -3.04 -2.38
CA GLU A 38 -18.49 -4.17 -1.85
C GLU A 38 -19.90 -4.28 -2.42
N SER A 39 -20.53 -3.16 -2.78
CA SER A 39 -21.88 -3.14 -3.35
C SER A 39 -21.97 -3.66 -4.78
N ILE A 40 -20.83 -3.77 -5.47
CA ILE A 40 -20.75 -4.25 -6.85
C ILE A 40 -20.35 -5.74 -6.84
N PRO A 41 -21.02 -6.60 -7.64
CA PRO A 41 -20.61 -7.99 -7.82
C PRO A 41 -19.12 -8.09 -8.18
N SER A 42 -18.39 -8.99 -7.52
CA SER A 42 -16.93 -9.04 -7.60
C SER A 42 -16.40 -9.07 -9.04
N GLU A 43 -16.93 -9.95 -9.88
CA GLU A 43 -16.52 -10.07 -11.28
C GLU A 43 -16.75 -8.77 -12.07
N GLN A 44 -17.90 -8.12 -11.85
CA GLN A 44 -18.22 -6.87 -12.51
C GLN A 44 -17.29 -5.75 -12.08
N TYR A 45 -17.00 -5.64 -10.77
CA TYR A 45 -16.07 -4.65 -10.25
C TYR A 45 -14.66 -4.87 -10.83
N ILE A 46 -14.16 -6.11 -10.79
CA ILE A 46 -12.83 -6.48 -11.30
C ILE A 46 -12.68 -6.08 -12.77
N LYS A 47 -13.63 -6.44 -13.63
CA LYS A 47 -13.61 -6.10 -15.07
C LYS A 47 -13.72 -4.60 -15.33
N SER A 48 -14.58 -3.92 -14.58
CA SER A 48 -14.79 -2.46 -14.72
C SER A 48 -13.56 -1.68 -14.28
N LEU A 49 -12.96 -2.06 -13.15
CA LEU A 49 -11.75 -1.43 -12.62
C LEU A 49 -10.57 -1.64 -13.58
N ASN A 50 -10.39 -2.84 -14.11
CA ASN A 50 -9.35 -3.13 -15.10
C ASN A 50 -9.49 -2.21 -16.33
N SER A 51 -10.68 -2.16 -16.92
CA SER A 51 -10.96 -1.31 -18.09
C SER A 51 -10.75 0.18 -17.80
N TYR A 52 -11.18 0.63 -16.62
CA TYR A 52 -11.01 2.02 -16.18
C TYR A 52 -9.53 2.40 -16.07
N ILE A 53 -8.75 1.63 -15.30
CA ILE A 53 -7.32 1.87 -15.12
C ILE A 53 -6.58 1.85 -16.45
N PHE A 54 -6.85 0.84 -17.29
CA PHE A 54 -6.20 0.71 -18.59
C PHE A 54 -6.50 1.92 -19.50
N THR A 55 -7.77 2.32 -19.59
CA THR A 55 -8.18 3.45 -20.44
C THR A 55 -7.54 4.75 -19.97
N THR A 56 -7.56 5.02 -18.67
CA THR A 56 -6.94 6.20 -18.08
C THR A 56 -5.43 6.22 -18.31
N ALA A 57 -4.73 5.10 -18.06
CA ALA A 57 -3.28 5.02 -18.25
C ALA A 57 -2.86 5.28 -19.71
N ILE A 58 -3.63 4.78 -20.68
CA ILE A 58 -3.38 5.03 -22.11
C ILE A 58 -3.65 6.50 -22.47
N GLN A 59 -4.77 7.07 -22.00
CA GLN A 59 -5.12 8.48 -22.25
C GLN A 59 -4.08 9.45 -21.68
N GLU A 60 -3.54 9.14 -20.51
CA GLU A 60 -2.51 9.95 -19.84
C GLU A 60 -1.09 9.66 -20.33
N MET A 61 -0.93 8.69 -21.24
CA MET A 61 0.36 8.20 -21.69
C MET A 61 1.31 7.87 -20.53
N ALA A 62 0.78 7.16 -19.53
CA ALA A 62 1.51 6.88 -18.31
C ALA A 62 2.70 5.93 -18.55
N ASP A 63 3.85 6.29 -17.98
CA ASP A 63 5.02 5.42 -17.87
C ASP A 63 4.83 4.41 -16.72
N VAL A 64 4.13 4.83 -15.66
CA VAL A 64 3.89 4.04 -14.45
C VAL A 64 2.44 4.18 -14.01
N VAL A 65 1.81 3.06 -13.68
CA VAL A 65 0.52 3.03 -12.98
C VAL A 65 0.78 2.78 -11.49
N LEU A 66 0.31 3.69 -10.64
CA LEU A 66 0.44 3.57 -9.19
C LEU A 66 -0.93 3.34 -8.57
N ILE A 67 -1.11 2.23 -7.86
CA ILE A 67 -2.38 1.91 -7.20
C ILE A 67 -2.14 1.85 -5.69
N ASP A 68 -2.88 2.67 -4.96
CA ASP A 68 -2.98 2.61 -3.51
C ASP A 68 -4.09 1.61 -3.13
N LEU A 69 -3.74 0.60 -2.33
CA LEU A 69 -4.71 -0.40 -1.89
C LEU A 69 -5.47 0.11 -0.66
N PRO A 70 -6.81 0.13 -0.67
CA PRO A 70 -7.61 0.52 0.48
C PRO A 70 -7.42 -0.43 1.66
N ASP A 71 -7.46 0.13 2.86
CA ASP A 71 -7.59 -0.59 4.13
C ASP A 71 -6.44 -1.60 4.40
N GLY A 72 -6.57 -2.43 5.42
CA GLY A 72 -5.65 -3.54 5.69
C GLY A 72 -5.91 -4.78 4.83
N PHE A 73 -4.89 -5.63 4.73
CA PHE A 73 -4.95 -6.92 4.00
C PHE A 73 -5.36 -8.09 4.91
N ILE A 74 -5.37 -7.84 6.23
CA ILE A 74 -5.71 -8.77 7.29
C ILE A 74 -6.51 -8.05 8.39
N PRO A 75 -7.33 -8.77 9.16
CA PRO A 75 -7.93 -8.23 10.37
C PRO A 75 -6.87 -7.76 11.37
N TYR A 76 -7.04 -6.55 11.89
CA TYR A 76 -6.23 -6.05 13.00
C TYR A 76 -6.73 -6.64 14.33
N ASN A 77 -8.05 -6.76 14.48
CA ASN A 77 -8.73 -7.43 15.59
C ASN A 77 -10.17 -7.79 15.20
N HIS A 78 -10.95 -8.32 16.15
CA HIS A 78 -12.35 -8.74 15.92
C HIS A 78 -13.33 -7.58 15.65
N LEU A 79 -12.93 -6.33 15.90
CA LEU A 79 -13.74 -5.13 15.68
C LEU A 79 -13.28 -4.34 14.44
N SER A 80 -11.99 -4.39 14.12
CA SER A 80 -11.38 -3.80 12.93
C SER A 80 -10.83 -4.91 12.04
N THR A 81 -11.71 -5.40 11.17
CA THR A 81 -11.43 -6.57 10.32
C THR A 81 -10.73 -6.21 9.02
N ALA A 82 -10.69 -4.93 8.66
CA ALA A 82 -10.21 -4.46 7.37
C ALA A 82 -10.84 -5.22 6.18
N ASP A 83 -12.16 -5.52 6.26
CA ASP A 83 -12.90 -6.43 5.35
C ASP A 83 -12.24 -7.79 5.07
N PHE A 84 -11.32 -8.22 5.93
CA PHE A 84 -10.54 -9.43 5.73
C PHE A 84 -9.67 -9.39 4.45
N GLY A 85 -9.44 -8.20 3.87
CA GLY A 85 -8.65 -7.99 2.66
C GLY A 85 -9.41 -8.28 1.36
N VAL A 86 -10.74 -8.30 1.39
CA VAL A 86 -11.61 -8.51 0.21
C VAL A 86 -11.47 -7.38 -0.80
N CYS A 87 -11.40 -6.12 -0.37
CA CYS A 87 -11.22 -5.00 -1.30
C CYS A 87 -9.85 -5.05 -1.99
N ALA A 88 -8.79 -5.27 -1.22
CA ALA A 88 -7.45 -5.46 -1.75
C ALA A 88 -7.39 -6.64 -2.73
N TYR A 89 -8.08 -7.75 -2.42
CA TYR A 89 -8.17 -8.90 -3.31
C TYR A 89 -8.80 -8.54 -4.66
N LYS A 90 -9.96 -7.88 -4.65
CA LYS A 90 -10.64 -7.44 -5.89
C LYS A 90 -9.73 -6.56 -6.75
N ILE A 91 -9.02 -5.62 -6.15
CA ILE A 91 -8.12 -4.72 -6.89
C ILE A 91 -6.92 -5.48 -7.47
N MET A 92 -6.30 -6.37 -6.68
CA MET A 92 -5.18 -7.20 -7.13
C MET A 92 -5.56 -8.19 -8.24
N GLN A 93 -6.81 -8.65 -8.27
CA GLN A 93 -7.34 -9.46 -9.38
C GLN A 93 -7.66 -8.62 -10.62
N ALA A 94 -8.00 -7.34 -10.46
CA ALA A 94 -8.24 -6.44 -11.59
C ALA A 94 -6.95 -6.04 -12.29
N ILE A 95 -5.89 -5.76 -11.52
CA ILE A 95 -4.58 -5.35 -12.03
C ILE A 95 -3.49 -6.07 -11.22
N PRO A 96 -2.99 -7.23 -11.70
CA PRO A 96 -1.82 -7.86 -11.12
C PRO A 96 -0.60 -6.94 -11.26
N PRO A 97 0.04 -6.52 -10.16
CA PRO A 97 1.12 -5.54 -10.25
C PRO A 97 2.45 -6.18 -10.66
N ASP A 98 3.29 -5.45 -11.37
CA ASP A 98 4.70 -5.83 -11.64
C ASP A 98 5.54 -5.76 -10.37
N CYS A 99 5.33 -4.72 -9.56
CA CYS A 99 5.95 -4.51 -8.27
C CYS A 99 4.90 -4.30 -7.18
N LEU A 100 5.05 -4.98 -6.05
CA LEU A 100 4.19 -4.82 -4.87
C LEU A 100 5.02 -4.37 -3.67
N ILE A 101 4.76 -3.15 -3.18
CA ILE A 101 5.41 -2.61 -1.99
C ILE A 101 4.42 -2.68 -0.83
N LEU A 102 4.74 -3.49 0.18
CA LEU A 102 3.95 -3.58 1.40
C LEU A 102 4.49 -2.60 2.44
N SER A 103 3.74 -1.55 2.76
CA SER A 103 4.09 -0.66 3.88
C SER A 103 3.47 -1.16 5.19
N THR A 104 4.25 -1.15 6.26
CA THR A 104 3.81 -1.57 7.60
C THR A 104 4.54 -0.81 8.70
N SER A 105 4.09 -1.04 9.94
CA SER A 105 4.55 -0.35 11.14
C SER A 105 5.78 -1.04 11.75
N ILE A 106 6.69 -0.28 12.37
CA ILE A 106 7.98 -0.82 12.84
C ILE A 106 7.86 -1.79 14.01
N ASP A 107 6.77 -1.71 14.77
CA ASP A 107 6.43 -2.65 15.83
C ASP A 107 6.08 -4.04 15.32
N CYS A 108 5.76 -4.19 14.03
CA CYS A 108 5.60 -5.49 13.38
C CYS A 108 6.92 -6.08 12.88
N MET A 109 8.06 -5.39 13.05
CA MET A 109 9.33 -5.81 12.50
C MET A 109 9.91 -7.02 13.25
N ASP A 110 9.62 -8.21 12.73
CA ASP A 110 10.26 -9.47 13.10
C ASP A 110 10.41 -10.39 11.87
N ILE A 111 11.33 -11.37 11.94
CA ILE A 111 11.64 -12.28 10.82
C ILE A 111 10.42 -13.12 10.42
N ASP A 112 9.66 -13.57 11.39
CA ASP A 112 8.48 -14.40 11.17
C ASP A 112 7.35 -13.57 10.55
N PHE A 113 7.26 -12.27 10.83
CA PHE A 113 6.31 -11.36 10.20
C PHE A 113 6.56 -11.25 8.71
N THR A 114 7.81 -10.97 8.29
CA THR A 114 8.17 -10.91 6.86
C THR A 114 7.84 -12.22 6.15
N LYS A 115 8.19 -13.37 6.75
CA LYS A 115 7.85 -14.69 6.19
C LYS A 115 6.34 -14.91 6.09
N ARG A 116 5.58 -14.59 7.14
CA ARG A 116 4.11 -14.69 7.14
C ARG A 116 3.49 -13.81 6.06
N MET A 117 4.00 -12.61 5.86
CA MET A 117 3.49 -11.69 4.84
C MET A 117 3.81 -12.15 3.43
N ASN A 118 5.03 -12.61 3.18
CA ASN A 118 5.38 -13.21 1.89
C ASN A 118 4.44 -14.38 1.56
N SER A 119 4.25 -15.33 2.48
CA SER A 119 3.35 -16.47 2.26
C SER A 119 1.89 -16.04 2.09
N LEU A 120 1.38 -15.15 2.95
CA LEU A 120 0.00 -14.68 2.86
C LEU A 120 -0.28 -14.09 1.48
N PHE A 121 0.59 -13.19 1.03
CA PHE A 121 0.38 -12.47 -0.20
C PHE A 121 0.52 -13.36 -1.43
N GLU A 122 1.47 -14.30 -1.42
CA GLU A 122 1.60 -15.32 -2.47
C GLU A 122 0.33 -16.16 -2.60
N TYR A 123 -0.17 -16.71 -1.50
CA TYR A 123 -1.34 -17.61 -1.55
C TYR A 123 -2.67 -16.88 -1.77
N ARG A 124 -2.81 -15.64 -1.26
CA ARG A 124 -4.08 -14.90 -1.33
C ARG A 124 -4.17 -14.01 -2.56
N PHE A 125 -3.07 -13.37 -2.96
CA PHE A 125 -3.06 -12.38 -4.04
C PHE A 125 -2.23 -12.84 -5.25
N GLY A 126 -1.65 -14.05 -5.22
CA GLY A 126 -0.90 -14.63 -6.33
C GLY A 126 0.50 -14.02 -6.53
N LYS A 127 0.93 -13.12 -5.64
CA LYS A 127 2.24 -12.45 -5.75
C LYS A 127 2.78 -12.08 -4.37
N ARG A 128 4.08 -12.33 -4.14
CA ARG A 128 4.78 -11.85 -2.94
C ARG A 128 5.03 -10.34 -3.02
N PRO A 129 5.09 -9.62 -1.89
CA PRO A 129 5.63 -8.27 -1.87
C PRO A 129 7.06 -8.28 -2.43
N SER A 130 7.32 -7.43 -3.42
CA SER A 130 8.66 -7.18 -3.96
C SER A 130 9.55 -6.55 -2.88
N LYS A 131 8.95 -5.63 -2.10
CA LYS A 131 9.57 -5.02 -0.93
C LYS A 131 8.58 -4.89 0.23
N ILE A 132 9.05 -5.13 1.44
CA ILE A 132 8.33 -4.76 2.68
C ILE A 132 9.01 -3.53 3.28
N VAL A 133 8.27 -2.44 3.40
CA VAL A 133 8.72 -1.18 3.97
C VAL A 133 8.20 -1.06 5.40
N PHE A 134 9.10 -0.87 6.35
CA PHE A 134 8.75 -0.53 7.72
C PHE A 134 8.85 0.98 7.92
N GLU A 135 7.72 1.63 8.19
CA GLU A 135 7.63 3.05 8.52
C GLU A 135 7.99 3.30 9.98
N ASN A 136 8.45 4.50 10.30
CA ASN A 136 8.75 4.94 11.66
C ASN A 136 7.51 5.18 12.53
N SER A 137 6.58 4.24 12.53
CA SER A 137 5.37 4.34 13.32
C SER A 137 5.14 3.13 14.17
N ILE A 138 4.31 3.32 15.20
CA ILE A 138 3.64 2.28 15.95
C ILE A 138 2.14 2.53 15.78
N VAL A 139 1.40 1.49 15.43
CA VAL A 139 -0.07 1.59 15.33
C VAL A 139 -0.68 1.01 16.61
N ASN A 140 -1.36 1.86 17.36
CA ASN A 140 -2.10 1.43 18.55
C ASN A 140 -3.52 1.00 18.16
N TYR A 141 -3.75 -0.31 18.23
CA TYR A 141 -5.02 -0.95 17.93
C TYR A 141 -5.96 -1.08 19.15
N LEU A 142 -5.49 -0.74 20.36
CA LEU A 142 -6.22 -0.99 21.61
C LEU A 142 -7.44 -0.09 21.81
N ASP A 143 -7.38 1.15 21.29
CA ASP A 143 -8.45 2.14 21.45
C ASP A 143 -9.67 1.83 20.56
N VAL A 144 -9.50 1.00 19.52
CA VAL A 144 -10.57 0.58 18.59
C VAL A 144 -11.74 -0.04 19.33
N GLY A 145 -11.48 -0.86 20.35
CA GLY A 145 -12.53 -1.55 21.09
C GLY A 145 -13.31 -0.71 22.09
N ARG A 146 -12.91 0.55 22.29
CA ARG A 146 -13.54 1.48 23.24
C ARG A 146 -14.26 2.63 22.55
N GLY A 147 -14.53 2.50 21.25
CA GLY A 147 -15.10 3.57 20.41
C GLY A 147 -14.09 4.63 19.98
N GLY A 148 -12.79 4.44 20.28
CA GLY A 148 -11.71 5.24 19.70
C GLY A 148 -11.31 4.74 18.32
N GLY A 149 -10.65 5.58 17.52
CA GLY A 149 -10.05 5.16 16.25
C GLY A 149 -8.66 4.54 16.43
N MET A 150 -8.13 3.94 15.36
CA MET A 150 -6.70 3.58 15.30
C MET A 150 -5.84 4.83 15.46
N LYS A 151 -4.81 4.77 16.30
CA LYS A 151 -3.87 5.88 16.50
C LYS A 151 -2.48 5.48 16.00
N LYS A 152 -1.85 6.37 15.24
CA LYS A 152 -0.47 6.20 14.78
C LYS A 152 0.45 7.08 15.63
N LEU A 153 1.44 6.47 16.27
CA LEU A 153 2.51 7.16 16.99
C LEU A 153 3.75 7.15 16.10
N ILE A 154 4.33 8.32 15.85
CA ILE A 154 5.56 8.44 15.06
C ILE A 154 6.77 8.34 16.00
N ILE A 155 7.69 7.42 15.72
CA ILE A 155 8.94 7.27 16.45
C ILE A 155 9.96 8.25 15.86
N PRO A 156 10.67 9.04 16.69
CA PRO A 156 11.76 9.90 16.22
C PRO A 156 12.86 9.10 15.51
N PRO A 157 13.40 9.57 14.35
CA PRO A 157 14.40 8.84 13.58
C PRO A 157 15.60 8.31 14.37
N LYS A 158 16.09 9.08 15.35
CA LYS A 158 17.22 8.70 16.23
C LYS A 158 16.97 7.41 17.03
N ASP A 159 15.73 7.15 17.41
CA ASP A 159 15.36 6.02 18.28
C ASP A 159 15.13 4.73 17.48
N ILE A 160 15.25 4.82 16.15
CA ILE A 160 14.92 3.75 15.21
C ILE A 160 16.14 2.94 14.78
N GLN A 161 17.34 3.49 14.91
CA GLN A 161 18.57 2.78 14.52
C GLN A 161 18.69 1.38 15.18
N LYS A 162 18.09 1.19 16.36
CA LYS A 162 18.00 -0.10 17.07
C LYS A 162 17.13 -1.16 16.37
N TYR A 163 16.27 -0.79 15.43
CA TYR A 163 15.42 -1.68 14.66
C TYR A 163 16.01 -2.00 13.28
N ALA A 164 16.84 -1.11 12.72
CA ALA A 164 17.44 -1.32 11.39
C ALA A 164 18.22 -2.65 11.29
N SER A 165 18.85 -3.08 12.38
CA SER A 165 19.57 -4.37 12.46
C SER A 165 18.66 -5.60 12.47
N LYS A 166 17.33 -5.43 12.59
CA LYS A 166 16.33 -6.50 12.59
C LYS A 166 15.67 -6.70 11.22
N CYS A 167 15.94 -5.82 10.24
CA CYS A 167 15.52 -6.03 8.87
C CYS A 167 16.21 -7.28 8.32
N VAL A 168 15.42 -8.25 7.90
CA VAL A 168 15.83 -9.43 7.14
C VAL A 168 15.19 -9.37 5.76
N ASP A 169 15.72 -10.10 4.77
CA ASP A 169 15.18 -10.40 3.43
C ASP A 169 14.10 -9.48 2.86
N ASN A 170 14.34 -8.92 1.66
CA ASN A 170 13.41 -8.06 0.92
C ASN A 170 12.65 -6.99 1.74
N SER A 171 13.21 -6.55 2.87
CA SER A 171 12.66 -5.48 3.69
C SER A 171 13.59 -4.28 3.80
N LEU A 172 12.99 -3.11 3.97
CA LEU A 172 13.67 -1.84 4.12
C LEU A 172 12.97 -1.01 5.20
N PHE A 173 13.75 -0.31 6.02
CA PHE A 173 13.22 0.73 6.87
C PHE A 173 13.17 2.06 6.11
N ILE A 174 12.04 2.77 6.17
CA ILE A 174 11.91 4.14 5.66
C ILE A 174 11.55 5.07 6.81
N SER A 175 12.36 6.11 6.97
CA SER A 175 12.05 7.20 7.90
C SER A 175 11.14 8.24 7.25
N ASP A 176 10.36 8.94 8.09
CA ASP A 176 9.60 10.12 7.68
C ASP A 176 10.48 11.25 7.10
N THR A 177 11.75 11.26 7.50
CA THR A 177 12.76 12.17 6.98
C THR A 177 13.14 11.72 5.57
N ASP A 178 12.82 12.53 4.56
CA ASP A 178 13.12 12.23 3.15
C ASP A 178 12.41 10.97 2.58
N ILE A 179 11.16 10.75 3.03
CA ILE A 179 10.33 9.60 2.62
C ILE A 179 10.14 9.50 1.10
N GLU A 180 10.04 10.63 0.40
CA GLU A 180 9.84 10.65 -1.06
C GLU A 180 11.06 10.09 -1.81
N THR A 181 12.27 10.50 -1.45
CA THR A 181 13.50 10.01 -2.09
C THR A 181 13.70 8.52 -1.82
N GLN A 182 13.45 8.09 -0.58
CA GLN A 182 13.54 6.68 -0.20
C GLN A 182 12.53 5.83 -0.98
N ILE A 183 11.25 6.24 -1.02
CA ILE A 183 10.21 5.51 -1.76
C ILE A 183 10.49 5.50 -3.26
N TYR A 184 10.93 6.62 -3.84
CA TYR A 184 11.29 6.67 -5.26
C TYR A 184 12.40 5.66 -5.58
N SER A 185 13.44 5.61 -4.76
CA SER A 185 14.55 4.68 -4.93
C SER A 185 14.07 3.22 -4.85
N VAL A 186 13.14 2.90 -3.94
CA VAL A 186 12.52 1.58 -3.88
C VAL A 186 11.75 1.27 -5.16
N ILE A 187 10.88 2.18 -5.61
CA ILE A 187 10.05 1.95 -6.80
C ILE A 187 10.91 1.69 -8.03
N ILE A 188 11.90 2.52 -8.28
CA ILE A 188 12.78 2.41 -9.46
C ILE A 188 13.59 1.12 -9.43
N ASN A 189 14.18 0.76 -8.28
CA ASN A 189 14.91 -0.49 -8.12
C ASN A 189 14.05 -1.72 -8.38
N GLU A 190 12.80 -1.73 -7.90
CA GLU A 190 11.90 -2.87 -8.09
C GLU A 190 11.28 -2.94 -9.49
N LEU A 191 11.19 -1.80 -10.20
CA LEU A 191 10.79 -1.76 -11.61
C LEU A 191 11.95 -2.09 -12.57
N GLY A 192 13.19 -2.19 -12.07
CA GLY A 192 14.38 -2.45 -12.88
C GLY A 192 14.77 -1.30 -13.80
N ALA A 193 14.46 -0.06 -13.41
CA ALA A 193 14.67 1.16 -14.20
C ALA A 193 15.85 2.02 -13.69
#